data_AF-A0A520D2M4-F1
#
_entry.id   AF-A0A520D2M4-F1
#
_cell.length_a   1.000
_cell.length_b   1.000
_cell.length_c   1.000
_cell.angle_alpha   90.00
_cell.angle_beta   90.00
_cell.angle_gamma   90.00
#
_symmetry.space_group_name_H-M   'P 1'
#
loop_
_entity.id
_entity.type
_entity.pdbx_description
1 polymer ?
#
loop_
_entity_poly.entity_id
_entity_poly.type
_entity_poly.pdbx_seq_one_letter_code
_entity_poly.pdbx_strand_id
1 'polypeptide(L)'
;MTRRGTVPMHKQTPRPRPLTMNLLALSLLACAPVAWAGEADAVPQEATPASSATPQQAQALPEPQMANAASFVLQGVRFTGVTGATDVPEAELQAAVAGKIGQSVTFSDLEQLAAKASAVYLKHGYALVQVFVPVQEVVDGQVTFNVSEGALGNVSIEVGDQAPVQQERVARTLAVLEPGKPLNGKRYERAMLLLSDLPGIKPQSAISAGAV
;
A
#
# COMPACT_ATOMS: atom_id res chain seq x y z
N MET A 1 -28.19 -52.62 20.09
CA MET A 1 -29.32 -51.94 20.76
C MET A 1 -28.96 -50.49 20.98
N THR A 2 -29.84 -49.63 20.46
CA THR A 2 -29.89 -48.17 20.43
C THR A 2 -29.77 -47.49 21.80
N ARG A 3 -29.04 -46.36 21.87
CA ARG A 3 -29.57 -45.15 22.52
C ARG A 3 -28.88 -43.88 22.01
N ARG A 4 -29.64 -43.14 21.20
CA ARG A 4 -29.40 -41.75 20.80
C ARG A 4 -29.52 -40.85 22.03
N GLY A 5 -28.53 -39.99 22.26
CA GLY A 5 -28.58 -38.90 23.21
C GLY A 5 -28.90 -37.59 22.48
N THR A 6 -30.10 -37.07 22.73
CA THR A 6 -30.67 -35.84 22.19
C THR A 6 -29.97 -34.61 22.78
N VAL A 7 -29.40 -33.75 21.94
CA VAL A 7 -28.87 -32.44 22.34
C VAL A 7 -29.99 -31.39 22.22
N PRO A 8 -30.26 -30.56 23.24
CA PRO A 8 -31.33 -29.58 23.19
C PRO A 8 -31.00 -28.37 22.31
N MET A 9 -31.86 -28.17 21.31
CA MET A 9 -31.99 -27.01 20.43
C MET A 9 -32.25 -25.73 21.24
N HIS A 10 -31.30 -24.79 21.24
CA HIS A 10 -31.57 -23.42 21.67
C HIS A 10 -32.45 -22.74 20.62
N LYS A 11 -33.70 -22.42 21.01
CA LYS A 11 -34.65 -21.67 20.19
C LYS A 11 -34.20 -20.20 20.15
N GLN A 12 -33.70 -19.75 19.00
CA GLN A 12 -33.51 -18.33 18.72
C GLN A 12 -34.88 -17.66 18.58
N THR A 13 -35.16 -16.68 19.43
CA THR A 13 -36.34 -15.83 19.34
C THR A 13 -36.08 -14.68 18.36
N PRO A 14 -37.01 -14.37 17.43
CA PRO A 14 -36.85 -13.26 16.50
C PRO A 14 -37.17 -11.93 17.20
N ARG A 15 -36.21 -10.99 17.18
CA ARG A 15 -36.47 -9.60 17.60
C ARG A 15 -37.17 -8.84 16.46
N PRO A 16 -38.32 -8.19 16.70
CA PRO A 16 -38.98 -7.39 15.68
C PRO A 16 -38.23 -6.06 15.45
N ARG A 17 -37.99 -5.74 14.17
CA ARG A 17 -37.51 -4.43 13.71
C ARG A 17 -38.66 -3.42 13.77
N PRO A 18 -38.49 -2.24 14.38
CA PRO A 18 -39.46 -1.16 14.21
C PRO A 18 -39.27 -0.48 12.84
N LEU A 19 -40.29 -0.63 12.02
CA LEU A 19 -40.61 0.16 10.84
C LEU A 19 -41.05 1.55 11.30
N THR A 20 -40.27 2.60 11.02
CA THR A 20 -40.76 3.98 11.10
C THR A 20 -40.37 4.74 9.84
N MET A 21 -41.39 4.89 9.01
CA MET A 21 -41.53 5.78 7.87
C MET A 21 -41.74 7.20 8.40
N ASN A 22 -40.93 8.17 7.97
CA ASN A 22 -41.14 9.62 8.05
C ASN A 22 -39.89 10.30 7.49
N LEU A 23 -39.90 11.47 6.86
CA LEU A 23 -40.93 12.29 6.22
C LEU A 23 -40.11 13.32 5.44
N LEU A 24 -40.64 13.72 4.29
CA LEU A 24 -40.21 14.80 3.42
C LEU A 24 -39.72 16.06 4.19
N ALA A 25 -38.52 16.56 3.90
CA ALA A 25 -38.14 17.96 4.17
C ALA A 25 -37.14 18.46 3.11
N LEU A 26 -37.69 19.26 2.19
CA LEU A 26 -37.02 20.01 1.15
C LEU A 26 -36.46 21.30 1.77
N SER A 27 -35.15 21.52 1.72
CA SER A 27 -34.55 22.81 2.07
C SER A 27 -33.46 23.19 1.07
N LEU A 28 -33.84 24.04 0.10
CA LEU A 28 -32.90 24.79 -0.74
C LEU A 28 -32.19 25.82 0.14
N LEU A 29 -30.86 25.73 0.22
CA LEU A 29 -30.01 26.85 0.61
C LEU A 29 -29.14 27.21 -0.60
N ALA A 30 -29.60 28.19 -1.38
CA ALA A 30 -28.80 28.82 -2.41
C ALA A 30 -27.89 29.86 -1.73
N CYS A 31 -26.59 29.63 -1.79
CA CYS A 31 -25.56 30.54 -1.31
C CYS A 31 -24.60 30.82 -2.48
N ALA A 32 -24.66 32.01 -3.07
CA ALA A 32 -23.58 32.52 -3.91
C ALA A 32 -23.65 34.06 -3.96
N PRO A 33 -22.67 34.77 -3.39
CA PRO A 33 -22.53 36.21 -3.58
C PRO A 33 -21.80 36.54 -4.89
N VAL A 34 -22.43 37.44 -5.65
CA VAL A 34 -21.91 38.54 -6.47
C VAL A 34 -20.45 38.45 -6.92
N ALA A 35 -20.27 38.20 -8.22
CA ALA A 35 -19.01 38.42 -8.93
C ALA A 35 -18.80 39.92 -9.18
N TRP A 36 -17.71 40.47 -8.64
CA TRP A 36 -17.22 41.81 -8.99
C TRP A 36 -16.39 41.67 -10.27
N ALA A 37 -16.96 42.08 -11.40
CA ALA A 37 -16.21 42.38 -12.61
C ALA A 37 -15.72 43.82 -12.49
N GLY A 38 -14.40 44.00 -12.52
CA GLY A 38 -13.74 45.29 -12.59
C GLY A 38 -12.55 45.16 -13.51
N GLU A 39 -12.73 45.63 -14.75
CA GLU A 39 -11.72 45.87 -15.78
C GLU A 39 -10.41 46.41 -15.19
N ALA A 40 -9.33 45.68 -15.42
CA ALA A 40 -7.97 46.19 -15.27
C ALA A 40 -7.55 46.83 -16.60
N ASP A 41 -7.70 48.14 -16.69
CA ASP A 41 -7.08 48.97 -17.70
C ASP A 41 -6.08 49.93 -17.03
N ALA A 42 -5.11 50.40 -17.82
CA ALA A 42 -4.02 51.33 -17.49
C ALA A 42 -2.72 50.75 -16.90
N VAL A 43 -1.79 50.49 -17.82
CA VAL A 43 -0.34 50.66 -17.64
C VAL A 43 -0.02 52.14 -17.35
N PRO A 44 0.93 52.42 -16.45
CA PRO A 44 1.97 53.38 -16.82
C PRO A 44 3.39 52.84 -16.58
N GLN A 45 4.23 52.90 -17.62
CA GLN A 45 5.68 52.83 -17.50
C GLN A 45 6.18 54.06 -16.72
N GLU A 46 6.92 53.83 -15.63
CA GLU A 46 7.72 54.86 -14.99
C GLU A 46 9.20 54.52 -15.15
N ALA A 47 9.95 55.55 -15.54
CA ALA A 47 11.35 55.48 -15.95
C ALA A 47 12.28 55.14 -14.77
N THR A 48 13.33 54.37 -15.08
CA THR A 48 14.49 54.15 -14.22
C THR A 48 15.16 55.44 -13.75
N PRO A 49 15.67 55.44 -12.52
CA PRO A 49 17.05 55.81 -12.29
C PRO A 49 17.85 54.62 -11.74
N ALA A 50 18.99 54.37 -12.36
CA ALA A 50 20.01 53.46 -11.87
C ALA A 50 20.48 53.92 -10.48
N SER A 51 20.20 53.12 -9.45
CA SER A 51 20.89 53.20 -8.17
C SER A 51 21.89 52.05 -8.13
N SER A 52 23.17 52.39 -8.25
CA SER A 52 24.29 51.50 -8.02
C SER A 52 24.30 51.06 -6.56
N ALA A 53 23.64 49.95 -6.27
CA ALA A 53 23.86 49.21 -5.05
C ALA A 53 25.21 48.49 -5.18
N THR A 54 26.19 48.97 -4.42
CA THR A 54 27.43 48.28 -4.08
C THR A 54 27.13 46.80 -3.83
N PRO A 55 27.90 45.83 -4.37
CA PRO A 55 27.73 44.44 -3.97
C PRO A 55 28.15 44.31 -2.51
N GLN A 56 27.18 44.44 -1.62
CA GLN A 56 27.30 44.00 -0.25
C GLN A 56 27.56 42.50 -0.34
N GLN A 57 28.82 42.12 -0.14
CA GLN A 57 29.20 40.72 0.04
C GLN A 57 28.28 40.17 1.12
N ALA A 58 27.29 39.40 0.69
CA ALA A 58 26.56 38.51 1.57
C ALA A 58 27.64 37.64 2.19
N GLN A 59 28.00 37.94 3.43
CA GLN A 59 28.67 36.98 4.28
C GLN A 59 27.72 35.80 4.31
N ALA A 60 28.02 34.78 3.51
CA ALA A 60 27.32 33.53 3.58
C ALA A 60 27.44 33.09 5.04
N LEU A 61 26.31 33.09 5.75
CA LEU A 61 26.19 32.28 6.96
C LEU A 61 26.76 30.92 6.58
N PRO A 62 27.70 30.35 7.36
CA PRO A 62 28.14 28.98 7.13
C PRO A 62 26.89 28.14 6.93
N GLU A 63 26.74 27.58 5.73
CA GLU A 63 25.68 26.59 5.49
C GLU A 63 25.79 25.59 6.64
N PRO A 64 24.67 25.23 7.31
CA PRO A 64 24.71 24.28 8.39
C PRO A 64 25.40 23.04 7.84
N GLN A 65 26.64 22.85 8.25
CA GLN A 65 27.46 21.71 7.90
C GLN A 65 26.61 20.52 8.27
N MET A 66 26.08 19.82 7.25
CA MET A 66 25.24 18.65 7.42
C MET A 66 25.87 17.85 8.55
N ALA A 67 25.19 17.78 9.69
CA ALA A 67 25.68 17.04 10.84
C ALA A 67 26.12 15.68 10.30
N ASN A 68 27.42 15.35 10.43
CA ASN A 68 27.98 14.12 9.88
C ASN A 68 27.04 12.97 10.24
N ALA A 69 26.30 12.46 9.25
CA ALA A 69 25.39 11.36 9.49
C ALA A 69 26.26 10.19 9.94
N ALA A 70 25.90 9.58 11.07
CA ALA A 70 26.61 8.42 11.58
C ALA A 70 26.71 7.38 10.46
N SER A 71 27.93 6.92 10.20
CA SER A 71 28.23 5.96 9.13
C SER A 71 29.08 4.82 9.66
N PHE A 72 28.98 3.67 9.02
CA PHE A 72 29.74 2.47 9.35
C PHE A 72 29.97 1.63 8.09
N VAL A 73 30.92 0.71 8.14
CA VAL A 73 31.19 -0.20 7.02
C VAL A 73 30.19 -1.37 7.04
N LEU A 74 29.39 -1.49 5.99
CA LEU A 74 28.45 -2.60 5.82
C LEU A 74 29.20 -3.86 5.39
N GLN A 75 29.23 -4.89 6.23
CA GLN A 75 29.89 -6.16 5.94
C GLN A 75 28.92 -7.22 5.40
N GLY A 76 27.64 -7.13 5.77
CA GLY A 76 26.64 -8.06 5.28
C GLY A 76 25.21 -7.69 5.68
N VAL A 77 24.28 -8.36 5.01
CA VAL A 77 22.84 -8.14 5.16
C VAL A 77 22.14 -9.48 5.33
N ARG A 78 21.28 -9.55 6.34
CA ARG A 78 20.37 -10.68 6.56
C ARG A 78 18.93 -10.24 6.34
N PHE A 79 18.15 -11.02 5.61
CA PHE A 79 16.71 -10.81 5.50
C PHE A 79 15.99 -11.73 6.49
N THR A 80 14.97 -11.21 7.18
CA THR A 80 14.08 -12.00 8.05
C THR A 80 12.62 -11.63 7.79
N GLY A 81 11.67 -12.45 8.24
CA GLY A 81 10.24 -12.21 8.03
C GLY A 81 9.67 -12.72 6.71
N VAL A 82 10.47 -13.41 5.89
CA VAL A 82 9.99 -14.07 4.66
C VAL A 82 9.26 -15.34 5.05
N THR A 83 7.94 -15.40 4.83
CA THR A 83 7.11 -16.53 5.28
C THR A 83 6.31 -17.18 4.15
N GLY A 84 5.86 -16.38 3.17
CA GLY A 84 4.97 -16.84 2.12
C GLY A 84 5.38 -16.42 0.71
N ALA A 85 6.25 -15.43 0.53
CA ALA A 85 6.77 -15.05 -0.78
C ALA A 85 7.98 -15.92 -1.18
N THR A 86 7.83 -17.25 -1.12
CA THR A 86 8.88 -18.25 -1.35
C THR A 86 9.45 -18.25 -2.76
N ASP A 87 8.71 -17.66 -3.70
CA ASP A 87 9.03 -17.60 -5.12
C ASP A 87 10.12 -16.56 -5.41
N VAL A 88 10.41 -15.67 -4.44
CA VAL A 88 11.43 -14.62 -4.55
C VAL A 88 12.77 -15.21 -4.09
N PRO A 89 13.76 -15.39 -4.98
CA PRO A 89 15.03 -16.00 -4.60
C PRO A 89 15.82 -15.08 -3.67
N GLU A 90 16.36 -15.63 -2.58
CA GLU A 90 17.24 -14.87 -1.67
C GLU A 90 18.45 -14.28 -2.42
N ALA A 91 18.97 -14.99 -3.43
CA ALA A 91 20.06 -14.50 -4.27
C ALA A 91 19.73 -13.17 -4.97
N GLU A 92 18.48 -12.94 -5.39
CA GLU A 92 18.07 -11.66 -5.99
C GLU A 92 18.01 -10.53 -4.95
N LEU A 93 17.58 -10.84 -3.73
CA LEU A 93 17.60 -9.89 -2.61
C LEU A 93 19.03 -9.51 -2.23
N GLN A 94 19.93 -10.50 -2.17
CA GLN A 94 21.35 -10.27 -1.91
C GLN A 94 22.01 -9.46 -3.03
N ALA A 95 21.68 -9.73 -4.29
CA ALA A 95 22.16 -8.94 -5.42
C ALA A 95 21.70 -7.47 -5.36
N ALA A 96 20.51 -7.20 -4.83
CA ALA A 96 19.99 -5.83 -4.67
C ALA A 96 20.82 -4.99 -3.68
N VAL A 97 21.49 -5.63 -2.72
CA VAL A 97 22.28 -4.97 -1.67
C VAL A 97 23.80 -5.10 -1.84
N ALA A 98 24.24 -6.06 -2.66
CA ALA A 98 25.65 -6.39 -2.88
C ALA A 98 26.53 -5.18 -3.23
N GLY A 99 26.01 -4.21 -3.99
CA GLY A 99 26.76 -3.04 -4.45
C GLY A 99 27.21 -2.07 -3.35
N LYS A 100 26.76 -2.25 -2.10
CA LYS A 100 27.17 -1.45 -0.94
C LYS A 100 27.92 -2.25 0.13
N ILE A 101 28.11 -3.55 -0.08
CA ILE A 101 28.90 -4.38 0.83
C ILE A 101 30.38 -3.97 0.73
N GLY A 102 31.03 -3.82 1.89
CA GLY A 102 32.40 -3.32 2.04
C GLY A 102 32.54 -1.80 1.99
N GLN A 103 31.45 -1.04 1.86
CA GLN A 103 31.48 0.42 1.80
C GLN A 103 30.97 1.06 3.10
N SER A 104 31.38 2.30 3.34
CA SER A 104 30.78 3.12 4.39
C SER A 104 29.37 3.53 3.97
N VAL A 105 28.38 3.26 4.81
CA VAL A 105 26.96 3.55 4.58
C VAL A 105 26.37 4.33 5.74
N THR A 106 25.41 5.18 5.42
CA THR A 106 24.55 5.89 6.38
C THR A 106 23.22 5.17 6.55
N PHE A 107 22.39 5.58 7.51
CA PHE A 107 21.02 5.08 7.63
C PHE A 107 20.20 5.28 6.34
N SER A 108 20.36 6.44 5.66
CA SER A 108 19.65 6.71 4.41
C SER A 108 20.07 5.75 3.29
N ASP A 109 21.34 5.33 3.22
CA ASP A 109 21.77 4.29 2.29
C ASP A 109 21.06 2.96 2.57
N LEU A 110 20.90 2.59 3.85
CA LEU A 110 20.17 1.36 4.23
C LEU A 110 18.69 1.42 3.82
N GLU A 111 18.03 2.57 3.97
CA GLU A 111 16.66 2.78 3.50
C GLU A 111 16.56 2.62 1.98
N GLN A 112 17.54 3.14 1.23
CA GLN A 112 17.59 2.96 -0.22
C GLN A 112 17.83 1.49 -0.62
N LEU A 113 18.66 0.77 0.12
CA LEU A 113 18.85 -0.67 -0.05
C LEU A 113 17.55 -1.44 0.24
N ALA A 114 16.79 -1.03 1.27
CA ALA A 114 15.51 -1.65 1.62
C ALA A 114 14.46 -1.40 0.52
N ALA A 115 14.44 -0.19 -0.05
CA ALA A 115 13.61 0.13 -1.20
C ALA A 115 13.97 -0.72 -2.44
N LYS A 116 15.26 -0.95 -2.70
CA LYS A 116 15.71 -1.85 -3.78
C LYS A 116 15.28 -3.30 -3.55
N ALA A 117 15.41 -3.81 -2.33
CA ALA A 117 14.92 -5.13 -1.98
C ALA A 117 13.38 -5.23 -2.12
N SER A 118 12.64 -4.20 -1.70
CA SER A 118 11.18 -4.12 -1.89
C SER A 118 10.81 -4.12 -3.39
N ALA A 119 11.60 -3.48 -4.24
CA ALA A 119 11.39 -3.49 -5.69
C ALA A 119 11.60 -4.88 -6.31
N VAL A 120 12.41 -5.75 -5.71
CA VAL A 120 12.51 -7.17 -6.12
C VAL A 120 11.17 -7.87 -5.90
N TYR A 121 10.57 -7.75 -4.71
CA TYR A 121 9.24 -8.30 -4.42
C TYR A 121 8.17 -7.78 -5.39
N LEU A 122 8.19 -6.49 -5.70
CA LEU A 122 7.26 -5.88 -6.67
C LEU A 122 7.38 -6.52 -8.07
N LYS A 123 8.60 -6.76 -8.56
CA LYS A 123 8.84 -7.45 -9.86
C LYS A 123 8.27 -8.87 -9.89
N HIS A 124 8.31 -9.56 -8.74
CA HIS A 124 7.72 -10.89 -8.58
C HIS A 124 6.19 -10.87 -8.40
N GLY A 125 5.59 -9.68 -8.33
CA GLY A 125 4.14 -9.49 -8.23
C GLY A 125 3.62 -9.31 -6.81
N TYR A 126 4.49 -9.14 -5.82
CA TYR A 126 4.11 -8.91 -4.43
C TYR A 126 4.11 -7.42 -4.10
N ALA A 127 3.03 -6.74 -4.45
CA ALA A 127 2.90 -5.29 -4.26
C ALA A 127 2.69 -4.87 -2.79
N LEU A 128 2.24 -5.79 -1.94
CA LEU A 128 1.96 -5.54 -0.52
C LEU A 128 3.12 -5.97 0.40
N VAL A 129 4.32 -6.15 -0.14
CA VAL A 129 5.51 -6.49 0.64
C VAL A 129 6.38 -5.25 0.82
N GLN A 130 6.79 -4.99 2.05
CA GLN A 130 7.70 -3.91 2.40
C GLN A 130 8.92 -4.45 3.12
N VAL A 131 10.11 -4.05 2.67
CA VAL A 131 11.36 -4.31 3.37
C VAL A 131 11.77 -3.04 4.11
N PHE A 132 12.14 -3.17 5.38
CA PHE A 132 12.58 -2.06 6.21
C PHE A 132 13.70 -2.48 7.17
N VAL A 133 14.42 -1.51 7.71
CA VAL A 133 15.48 -1.73 8.69
C VAL A 133 14.94 -1.35 10.07
N PRO A 134 14.74 -2.31 10.98
CA PRO A 134 14.31 -2.01 12.34
C PRO A 134 15.42 -1.31 13.14
N VAL A 135 15.07 -0.72 14.28
CA VAL A 135 16.06 -0.23 15.24
C VAL A 135 16.85 -1.42 15.78
N GLN A 136 18.16 -1.42 15.57
CA GLN A 136 19.07 -2.48 16.01
C GLN A 136 20.47 -1.92 16.27
N GLU A 137 21.24 -2.62 17.09
CA GLU A 137 22.68 -2.41 17.18
C GLU A 137 23.37 -3.08 15.98
N VAL A 138 24.35 -2.40 15.39
CA VAL A 138 25.16 -2.96 14.30
C VAL A 138 26.41 -3.57 14.90
N VAL A 139 26.49 -4.90 14.87
CA VAL A 139 27.66 -5.67 15.34
C VAL A 139 28.41 -6.18 14.11
N ASP A 140 29.73 -5.99 14.07
CA ASP A 140 30.61 -6.44 12.98
C ASP A 140 30.16 -5.98 11.57
N GLY A 141 29.45 -4.85 11.47
CA GLY A 141 28.92 -4.34 10.20
C GLY A 141 27.77 -5.17 9.61
N GLN A 142 27.13 -6.03 10.40
CA GLN A 142 25.99 -6.85 9.96
C GLN A 142 24.66 -6.14 10.23
N VAL A 143 23.80 -6.08 9.21
CA VAL A 143 22.48 -5.44 9.32
C VAL A 143 21.37 -6.44 9.01
N THR A 144 20.29 -6.40 9.81
CA THR A 144 19.09 -7.21 9.54
C THR A 144 18.02 -6.34 8.89
N PHE A 145 17.45 -6.84 7.80
CA PHE A 145 16.32 -6.25 7.09
C PHE A 145 15.10 -7.11 7.39
N ASN A 146 14.02 -6.48 7.83
CA ASN A 146 12.75 -7.16 8.04
C ASN A 146 11.88 -7.02 6.80
N VAL A 147 11.31 -8.13 6.37
CA VAL A 147 10.33 -8.21 5.30
C VAL A 147 8.96 -8.34 5.95
N SER A 148 8.11 -7.34 5.73
CA SER A 148 6.69 -7.37 6.11
C SER A 148 5.88 -7.77 4.89
N GLU A 149 5.27 -8.96 4.92
CA GLU A 149 4.46 -9.48 3.83
C GLU A 149 2.96 -9.22 4.09
N GLY A 150 2.32 -8.40 3.25
CA GLY A 150 0.88 -8.19 3.28
C GLY A 150 0.11 -9.45 2.88
N ALA A 151 -0.49 -10.11 3.86
CA ALA A 151 -1.27 -11.32 3.69
C ALA A 151 -2.72 -11.04 3.26
N LEU A 152 -3.28 -11.92 2.42
CA LEU A 152 -4.69 -11.91 2.07
C LEU A 152 -5.52 -12.38 3.26
N GLY A 153 -6.42 -11.52 3.79
CA GLY A 153 -7.23 -11.87 4.96
C GLY A 153 -8.42 -12.78 4.62
N ASN A 154 -9.29 -12.33 3.71
CA ASN A 154 -10.49 -13.05 3.31
C ASN A 154 -10.83 -12.76 1.84
N VAL A 155 -11.57 -13.67 1.21
CA VAL A 155 -12.16 -13.47 -0.13
C VAL A 155 -13.68 -13.58 0.00
N SER A 156 -14.38 -12.47 -0.19
CA SER A 156 -15.84 -12.43 -0.28
C SER A 156 -16.27 -12.52 -1.74
N ILE A 157 -17.29 -13.35 -2.02
CA ILE A 157 -17.78 -13.59 -3.37
C ILE A 157 -19.28 -13.27 -3.40
N GLU A 158 -19.66 -12.34 -4.27
CA GLU A 158 -21.04 -12.00 -4.55
C GLU A 158 -21.34 -12.30 -6.01
N VAL A 159 -22.39 -13.09 -6.26
CA VAL A 159 -22.85 -13.44 -7.62
C VAL A 159 -24.29 -12.95 -7.74
N GLY A 160 -24.56 -12.13 -8.75
CA GLY A 160 -25.92 -11.63 -9.00
C GLY A 160 -26.87 -12.76 -9.41
N ASP A 161 -28.14 -12.63 -9.01
CA ASP A 161 -29.16 -13.68 -9.21
C ASP A 161 -29.36 -14.12 -10.66
N GLN A 162 -29.05 -13.25 -11.63
CA GLN A 162 -29.21 -13.51 -13.07
C GLN A 162 -27.88 -13.86 -13.76
N ALA A 163 -26.79 -13.98 -13.02
CA ALA A 163 -25.50 -14.31 -13.59
C ALA A 163 -25.48 -15.78 -14.07
N PRO A 164 -25.05 -16.08 -15.30
CA PRO A 164 -24.98 -17.44 -15.83
C PRO A 164 -23.78 -18.25 -15.27
N VAL A 165 -23.48 -18.13 -13.98
CA VAL A 165 -22.37 -18.83 -13.32
C VAL A 165 -22.76 -19.25 -11.90
N GLN A 166 -22.36 -20.45 -11.51
CA GLN A 166 -22.50 -20.93 -10.13
C GLN A 166 -21.38 -20.38 -9.25
N GLN A 167 -21.70 -20.01 -8.01
CA GLN A 167 -20.72 -19.46 -7.05
C GLN A 167 -19.54 -20.41 -6.82
N GLU A 168 -19.75 -21.72 -6.84
CA GLU A 168 -18.70 -22.73 -6.67
C GLU A 168 -17.71 -22.75 -7.83
N ARG A 169 -18.12 -22.35 -9.04
CA ARG A 169 -17.21 -22.20 -10.17
C ARG A 169 -16.34 -20.96 -9.98
N VAL A 170 -16.91 -19.85 -9.51
CA VAL A 170 -16.16 -18.63 -9.17
C VAL A 170 -15.14 -18.92 -8.06
N ALA A 171 -15.59 -19.55 -6.97
CA ALA A 171 -14.73 -19.91 -5.85
C ALA A 171 -13.56 -20.81 -6.26
N ARG A 172 -13.80 -21.79 -7.17
CA ARG A 172 -12.73 -22.63 -7.71
C ARG A 172 -11.70 -21.86 -8.53
N THR A 173 -12.13 -20.90 -9.34
CA THR A 173 -11.20 -20.03 -10.09
C THR A 173 -10.37 -19.16 -9.13
N LEU A 174 -10.96 -18.70 -8.03
CA LEU A 174 -10.29 -17.87 -7.02
C LEU A 174 -9.46 -18.66 -6.01
N ALA A 175 -9.49 -20.00 -6.02
CA ALA A 175 -8.79 -20.85 -5.05
C ALA A 175 -7.26 -20.68 -5.05
N VAL A 176 -6.70 -20.10 -6.11
CA VAL A 176 -5.27 -19.70 -6.18
C VAL A 176 -4.93 -18.55 -5.21
N LEU A 177 -5.94 -17.81 -4.74
CA LEU A 177 -5.82 -16.74 -3.77
C LEU A 177 -6.08 -17.31 -2.38
N GLU A 178 -5.01 -17.75 -1.74
CA GLU A 178 -5.06 -18.41 -0.44
C GLU A 178 -5.08 -17.40 0.71
N PRO A 179 -6.12 -17.37 1.56
CA PRO A 179 -6.11 -16.58 2.78
C PRO A 179 -4.92 -16.97 3.69
N GLY A 180 -4.31 -15.97 4.32
CA GLY A 180 -3.11 -16.12 5.14
C GLY A 180 -1.80 -16.14 4.36
N LYS A 181 -1.84 -16.14 3.02
CA LYS A 181 -0.65 -16.03 2.17
C LYS A 181 -0.48 -14.61 1.61
N PRO A 182 0.75 -14.19 1.28
CA PRO A 182 0.98 -12.90 0.62
C PRO A 182 0.25 -12.82 -0.72
N LEU A 183 -0.45 -11.71 -0.95
CA LEU A 183 -1.19 -11.50 -2.20
C LEU A 183 -0.21 -11.31 -3.37
N ASN A 184 -0.26 -12.22 -4.35
CA ASN A 184 0.47 -12.07 -5.60
C ASN A 184 -0.44 -11.49 -6.70
N GLY A 185 -0.10 -10.30 -7.19
CA GLY A 185 -0.84 -9.56 -8.20
C GLY A 185 -1.00 -10.30 -9.53
N LYS A 186 0.01 -11.06 -9.96
CA LYS A 186 -0.06 -11.84 -11.21
C LYS A 186 -1.07 -12.98 -11.11
N ARG A 187 -1.12 -13.66 -9.96
CA ARG A 187 -2.12 -14.71 -9.69
C ARG A 187 -3.52 -14.13 -9.62
N TYR A 188 -3.66 -12.99 -8.95
CA TYR A 188 -4.91 -12.24 -8.85
C TYR A 188 -5.45 -11.83 -10.23
N GLU A 189 -4.63 -11.14 -11.03
CA GLU A 189 -5.00 -10.68 -12.37
C GLU A 189 -5.41 -11.85 -13.26
N ARG A 190 -4.64 -12.94 -13.26
CA ARG A 190 -4.98 -14.15 -14.01
C ARG A 190 -6.34 -14.71 -13.59
N ALA A 191 -6.65 -14.75 -12.29
CA ALA A 191 -7.94 -15.23 -11.82
C ALA A 191 -9.09 -14.33 -12.31
N MET A 192 -8.91 -13.01 -12.33
CA MET A 192 -9.90 -12.06 -12.87
C MET A 192 -10.11 -12.23 -14.37
N LEU A 193 -9.04 -12.44 -15.14
CA LEU A 193 -9.13 -12.71 -16.58
C LEU A 193 -9.90 -14.02 -16.86
N LEU A 194 -9.60 -15.09 -16.12
CA LEU A 194 -10.32 -16.36 -16.25
C LEU A 194 -11.82 -16.23 -15.94
N LEU A 195 -12.20 -15.36 -15.00
CA LEU A 195 -13.62 -15.06 -14.75
C LEU A 195 -14.24 -14.22 -15.87
N SER A 196 -13.45 -13.35 -16.50
CA SER A 196 -13.88 -12.48 -17.61
C SER A 196 -14.11 -13.26 -18.91
N ASP A 197 -13.41 -14.39 -19.08
CA ASP A 197 -13.59 -15.31 -20.21
C ASP A 197 -14.91 -16.10 -20.15
N LEU A 198 -15.64 -16.04 -19.03
CA LEU A 198 -16.93 -16.72 -18.90
C LEU A 198 -18.04 -15.95 -19.65
N PRO A 199 -18.83 -16.62 -20.52
CA PRO A 199 -19.89 -15.96 -21.27
C PRO A 199 -20.92 -15.30 -20.36
N GLY A 200 -21.19 -14.01 -20.61
CA GLY A 200 -22.18 -13.24 -19.86
C GLY A 200 -21.72 -12.81 -18.45
N ILE A 201 -20.44 -13.00 -18.11
CA ILE A 201 -19.87 -12.59 -16.82
C ILE A 201 -19.00 -11.34 -17.01
N LYS A 202 -19.13 -10.40 -16.06
CA LYS A 202 -18.28 -9.21 -15.96
C LYS A 202 -17.78 -9.12 -14.52
N PRO A 203 -16.58 -9.66 -14.22
CA PRO A 203 -16.08 -9.63 -12.85
C PRO A 203 -15.75 -8.20 -12.44
N GLN A 204 -16.09 -7.87 -11.20
CA GLN A 204 -15.68 -6.65 -10.53
C GLN A 204 -15.06 -7.03 -9.19
N SER A 205 -14.08 -6.25 -8.77
CA SER A 205 -13.27 -6.59 -7.60
C SER A 205 -12.73 -5.33 -6.94
N ALA A 206 -12.67 -5.34 -5.61
CA ALA A 206 -11.99 -4.32 -4.83
C ALA A 206 -11.12 -5.00 -3.77
N ILE A 207 -9.99 -4.39 -3.47
CA ILE A 207 -9.10 -4.80 -2.37
C ILE A 207 -9.15 -3.68 -1.34
N SER A 208 -9.46 -4.04 -0.10
CA SER A 208 -9.49 -3.11 1.03
C SER A 208 -8.55 -3.60 2.13
N ALA A 209 -8.13 -2.67 3.00
CA ALA A 209 -7.37 -3.02 4.19
C ALA A 209 -8.21 -3.92 5.12
N GLY A 210 -7.59 -4.95 5.67
CA GLY A 210 -8.21 -5.81 6.66
C GLY A 210 -8.40 -5.10 8.00
N ALA A 211 -9.41 -5.52 8.77
CA ALA A 211 -9.50 -5.17 10.18
C ALA A 211 -8.46 -5.99 10.95
N VAL A 212 -7.56 -5.30 11.65
CA VAL A 212 -6.57 -5.88 12.58
C VAL A 212 -7.21 -6.28 13.90
#